data_AF-A0A0S7WHP6-F1
#
_entry.id   AF-A0A0S7WHP6-F1
#
_cell.length_a   1.000
_cell.length_b   1.000
_cell.length_c   1.000
_cell.angle_alpha   90.00
_cell.angle_beta   90.00
_cell.angle_gamma   90.00
#
_symmetry.space_group_name_H-M   'P 1'
#
loop_
_entity.id
_entity.type
_entity.pdbx_description
1 polymer ?
#
loop_
_entity_poly.entity_id
_entity_poly.type
_entity_poly.pdbx_seq_one_letter_code
_entity_poly.pdbx_strand_id
1 'polypeptide(L)' 'MRNWHQHSAFVVVVVHGTHDISRTTWPDASEAKRYAERLVEQGVLPDNIRIYRTRLAKPPLPSF' A
#
# COMPACT_ATOMS: atom_id res chain seq x y z
N MET A 1 -2.51 -8.20 15.52
CA MET A 1 -2.58 -8.28 14.04
C MET A 1 -3.51 -9.42 13.66
N ARG A 2 -4.79 -9.13 13.36
CA ARG A 2 -5.78 -10.17 13.02
C ARG A 2 -5.51 -10.65 11.60
N ASN A 3 -5.03 -11.89 11.49
CA ASN A 3 -4.99 -12.77 10.32
C ASN A 3 -4.88 -12.07 8.95
N TRP A 4 -3.66 -11.69 8.59
CA TRP A 4 -3.32 -11.41 7.20
C TRP A 4 -3.38 -12.73 6.44
N HIS A 5 -4.50 -13.00 5.78
CA HIS A 5 -4.68 -14.16 4.93
C HIS A 5 -3.57 -14.20 3.88
N GLN A 6 -2.74 -15.24 3.90
CA GLN A 6 -1.56 -15.42 3.03
C GLN A 6 -1.87 -15.35 1.52
N HIS A 7 -3.14 -15.44 1.13
CA HIS A 7 -3.58 -15.40 -0.26
C HIS A 7 -4.33 -14.12 -0.65
N SER A 8 -4.54 -13.20 0.28
CA SER A 8 -5.28 -11.97 0.00
C SER A 8 -4.37 -10.95 -0.67
N ALA A 9 -4.80 -10.44 -1.83
CA ALA A 9 -4.21 -9.25 -2.41
C ALA A 9 -4.55 -8.05 -1.52
N PHE A 10 -3.58 -7.15 -1.34
CA PHE A 10 -3.73 -5.89 -0.62
C PHE A 10 -3.14 -4.76 -1.46
N VAL A 11 -3.56 -3.54 -1.17
CA VAL A 11 -3.10 -2.34 -1.84
C VAL A 11 -2.20 -1.56 -0.90
N VAL A 12 -1.04 -1.13 -1.39
CA VAL A 12 -0.08 -0.30 -0.67
C VAL A 12 -0.08 1.07 -1.33
N VAL A 13 -0.41 2.11 -0.58
CA VAL A 13 -0.20 3.50 -0.99
C VAL A 13 1.09 3.97 -0.35
N VAL A 14 2.02 4.45 -1.17
CA VAL A 14 3.32 4.99 -0.78
C VAL A 14 3.32 6.47 -1.13
N VAL A 15 3.62 7.32 -0.16
CA VAL A 15 3.75 8.77 -0.36
C VAL A 15 5.20 9.15 -0.18
N HIS A 16 5.78 9.76 -1.21
CA HIS A 16 7.15 10.25 -1.20
C HIS A 16 7.15 11.73 -0.80
N GLY A 17 7.58 12.01 0.44
CA GLY A 17 7.92 13.35 0.87
C GLY A 17 9.32 13.73 0.40
N THR A 18 9.72 14.98 0.66
CA THR A 18 11.07 15.48 0.33
C THR A 18 12.16 14.82 1.16
N HIS A 19 11.84 14.36 2.38
CA HIS A 19 12.79 13.79 3.33
C HIS A 19 12.36 12.43 3.89
N ASP A 20 11.14 12.00 3.60
CA ASP A 20 10.52 10.82 4.18
C ASP A 20 9.65 10.05 3.18
N ILE A 21 9.39 8.78 3.49
CA ILE A 21 8.49 7.93 2.71
C ILE A 21 7.51 7.31 3.69
N SER A 22 6.23 7.59 3.51
CA SER A 22 5.17 6.94 4.29
C SER A 22 4.52 5.83 3.47
N ARG A 23 4.12 4.75 4.15
CA ARG A 23 3.48 3.59 3.52
C ARG A 23 2.26 3.21 4.32
N THR A 24 1.16 2.93 3.64
CA THR A 24 -0.06 2.48 4.28
C THR A 24 -0.69 1.39 3.43
N THR A 25 -1.27 0.39 4.09
CA THR A 25 -1.75 -0.84 3.48
C THR A 25 -3.24 -1.03 3.71
N TRP A 26 -3.98 -1.40 2.67
CA TRP A 26 -5.41 -1.70 2.72
C TRP A 26 -5.71 -3.08 2.14
N PRO A 27 -6.71 -3.79 2.66
CA PRO A 27 -7.13 -5.07 2.11
C PRO A 27 -7.85 -4.92 0.75
N ASP A 28 -8.45 -3.75 0.47
CA ASP A 28 -9.24 -3.50 -0.73
C ASP A 28 -8.80 -2.22 -1.48
N ALA A 29 -9.04 -2.19 -2.78
CA ALA A 29 -8.68 -1.07 -3.65
C ALA A 29 -9.58 0.16 -3.46
N SER A 30 -10.84 -0.01 -3.06
CA SER A 30 -11.81 1.08 -2.93
C SER A 30 -11.42 2.02 -1.78
N GLU A 31 -11.01 1.46 -0.64
CA GLU A 31 -10.54 2.25 0.50
C GLU A 31 -9.21 2.94 0.21
N ALA A 32 -8.29 2.24 -0.46
CA ALA A 32 -7.01 2.82 -0.88
C ALA A 32 -7.20 3.99 -1.86
N LYS A 33 -8.17 3.88 -2.78
CA LYS A 33 -8.52 4.95 -3.72
C LYS A 33 -9.05 6.18 -3.00
N ARG A 34 -10.03 6.01 -2.11
CA ARG A 34 -10.57 7.13 -1.29
C ARG A 34 -9.49 7.78 -0.43
N TYR A 35 -8.53 7.01 0.06
CA TYR A 35 -7.40 7.55 0.79
C TYR A 35 -6.48 8.39 -0.12
N ALA A 36 -6.12 7.89 -1.30
CA ALA A 36 -5.31 8.63 -2.26
C ALA A 36 -5.99 9.94 -2.71
N GLU A 37 -7.30 9.92 -2.94
CA GLU A 37 -8.09 11.13 -3.26
C GLU A 37 -8.01 12.17 -2.13
N ARG A 38 -8.19 11.74 -0.87
CA ARG A 38 -8.03 12.65 0.29
C ARG A 38 -6.63 13.23 0.42
N LEU A 39 -5.58 12.47 0.08
CA LEU A 39 -4.21 13.01 0.10
C LEU A 39 -4.04 14.14 -0.91
N VAL A 40 -4.61 13.98 -2.11
CA VAL A 40 -4.59 15.04 -3.13
C VAL A 40 -5.37 16.27 -2.67
N GLU A 41 -6.55 16.07 -2.06
CA GLU A 41 -7.34 17.17 -1.46
C GLU A 41 -6.57 17.90 -0.34
N GLN A 42 -5.70 17.19 0.38
CA GLN A 42 -4.82 17.76 1.41
C GLN A 42 -3.57 18.46 0.85
N GLY A 43 -3.42 18.50 -0.48
CA GLY A 43 -2.31 19.18 -1.15
C GLY A 43 -1.10 18.30 -1.45
N VAL A 44 -1.19 16.98 -1.28
CA VAL A 44 -0.13 16.06 -1.73
C VAL A 44 -0.15 15.99 -3.25
N LEU A 45 1.00 16.27 -3.87
CA LEU A 45 1.13 16.18 -5.32
C LEU A 45 0.89 14.73 -5.79
N PRO A 46 0.03 14.50 -6.81
CA PRO A 46 -0.25 13.15 -7.31
C PRO A 46 1.01 12.37 -7.71
N ASP A 47 2.03 13.05 -8.25
CA ASP A 47 3.30 12.44 -8.67
C ASP A 47 4.09 11.79 -7.52
N ASN A 48 3.82 12.24 -6.28
CA ASN A 48 4.43 11.72 -5.06
C ASN A 48 3.69 10.50 -4.51
N ILE A 49 2.53 10.15 -5.06
CA ILE A 49 1.70 9.04 -4.60
C ILE A 49 1.88 7.84 -5.54
N ARG A 50 2.35 6.72 -4.99
CA ARG A 50 2.50 5.45 -5.71
C ARG A 50 1.58 4.40 -5.11
N ILE A 51 0.79 3.75 -5.96
CA ILE A 51 -0.17 2.73 -5.52
C ILE A 51 0.25 1.38 -6.11
N TYR A 52 0.45 0.40 -5.24
CA TYR A 52 0.85 -0.95 -5.62
C TYR A 52 -0.22 -1.94 -5.19
N ARG A 53 -0.55 -2.90 -6.07
CA ARG A 53 -1.34 -4.07 -5.69
C ARG A 53 -0.37 -5.23 -5.46
N THR A 54 -0.28 -5.67 -4.21
CA THR A 54 0.68 -6.69 -3.77
C THR A 54 -0.06 -7.88 -3.18
N ARG A 55 0.55 -9.06 -3.26
CA ARG A 55 0.15 -10.26 -2.51
C ARG A 55 1.27 -10.58 -1.53
N LEU A 56 0.92 -11.12 -0.36
CA LEU A 56 1.94 -11.69 0.52
C LEU A 56 2.53 -12.91 -0.18
N ALA A 57 3.68 -12.75 -0.83
CA ALA A 57 4.45 -13.90 -1.25
C ALA A 57 5.05 -14.53 0.02
N LYS A 58 4.75 -15.81 0.25
CA LYS A 58 5.51 -16.61 1.22
C LYS A 58 6.98 -16.50 0.81
N PRO A 59 7.92 -16.15 1.72
CA PRO A 59 9.32 -16.23 1.38
C PRO A 59 9.60 -17.67 0.92
N PRO A 60 10.38 -17.89 -0.15
CA PRO A 60 10.69 -19.23 -0.60
C PRO A 60 11.23 -20.00 0.60
N LEU A 61 10.58 -21.13 0.93
CA LEU A 61 11.11 -22.00 1.97
C LEU A 61 12.50 -22.46 1.49
N PRO A 62 13.53 -22.43 2.34
CA PRO A 62 14.81 -23.03 1.98
C PRO A 62 14.56 -24.49 1.58
N SER A 63 15.01 -24.85 0.39
CA SER A 63 15.06 -26.22 -0.08
C SER A 63 16.14 -26.94 0.74
N PHE A 64 15.70 -27.60 1.81
CA PHE A 64 16.50 -28.60 2.52
C PHE A 64 16.38 -29.94 1.81
#